data_AF-A0A2S0LCM2-F1
#
_entry.id   AF-A0A2S0LCM2-F1
#
_cell.length_a   1.000
_cell.length_b   1.000
_cell.length_c   1.000
_cell.angle_alpha   90.00
_cell.angle_beta   90.00
_cell.angle_gamma   90.00
#
_symmetry.space_group_name_H-M   'P 1'
#
loop_
_entity.id
_entity.type
_entity.pdbx_description
1 polymer ?
#
loop_
_entity_poly.entity_id
_entity_poly.type
_entity_poly.pdbx_seq_one_letter_code
_entity_poly.pdbx_strand_id
1 'polypeptide(L)'
;MNWESICQKHQVDTNFLKEFTPVGNVMLMQEEEFTTTQQWLSAYSLGAQLLPIFTNNESDFAAVYTTGLLKGKVALLIHDALDFTPAFTSIQSFLKVIEQYNFDDWYNIPKTQCDYPIKEESQAEPYLLKECWKQIEANQFSSHEEKILICKTAISLTPPSQLNKLLVFLETPFTNNPQHHEITEWAIYCLGVAHQYTPAKGTITTLIATKPYKHYPYKPQLYKGAFTKKSNIFVDLILKILYLPILLISLIAVVIGIVFSRIFSLFKK
;
A
#
# COMPACT_ATOMS: atom_id res chain seq x y z
N MET A 1 20.16 16.14 -16.50
CA MET A 1 20.47 15.55 -15.17
C MET A 1 21.49 14.41 -15.22
N ASN A 2 22.49 14.41 -14.33
CA ASN A 2 23.48 13.32 -14.16
C ASN A 2 23.18 12.55 -12.86
N TRP A 3 22.49 11.40 -12.98
CA TRP A 3 22.11 10.58 -11.84
C TRP A 3 23.28 9.99 -11.06
N GLU A 4 24.38 9.66 -11.74
CA GLU A 4 25.57 9.12 -11.09
C GLU A 4 26.15 10.13 -10.10
N SER A 5 26.29 11.39 -10.51
CA SER A 5 26.77 12.47 -9.64
C SER A 5 25.82 12.75 -8.47
N ILE A 6 24.51 12.74 -8.71
CA ILE A 6 23.50 12.95 -7.64
C ILE A 6 23.57 11.81 -6.61
N CYS A 7 23.55 10.55 -7.06
CA CYS A 7 23.62 9.40 -6.17
C CYS A 7 24.92 9.40 -5.35
N GLN A 8 26.07 9.69 -5.98
CA GLN A 8 27.36 9.81 -5.28
C GLN A 8 27.34 10.89 -4.20
N LYS A 9 26.78 12.08 -4.49
CA LYS A 9 26.62 13.17 -3.52
C LYS A 9 25.82 12.72 -2.28
N HIS A 10 24.81 11.89 -2.49
CA HIS A 10 23.94 11.37 -1.44
C HIS A 10 24.38 10.01 -0.87
N GLN A 11 25.55 9.49 -1.26
CA GLN A 11 26.08 8.19 -0.85
C GLN A 11 25.11 7.02 -1.13
N VAL A 12 24.40 7.10 -2.24
CA VAL A 12 23.57 6.01 -2.78
C VAL A 12 24.42 5.22 -3.78
N ASP A 13 24.41 3.89 -3.66
CA ASP A 13 25.10 3.02 -4.62
C ASP A 13 24.58 3.28 -6.04
N THR A 14 25.47 3.46 -7.01
CA THR A 14 25.11 3.76 -8.41
C THR A 14 25.02 2.50 -9.28
N ASN A 15 25.35 1.31 -8.77
CA ASN A 15 25.31 0.08 -9.56
C ASN A 15 23.95 -0.18 -10.21
N PHE A 16 22.86 0.19 -9.53
CA PHE A 16 21.51 0.07 -10.07
C PHE A 16 21.31 0.84 -11.38
N LEU A 17 22.04 1.94 -11.62
CA LEU A 17 21.90 2.73 -12.85
C LEU A 17 22.37 1.95 -14.10
N LYS A 18 23.25 0.95 -13.92
CA LYS A 18 23.73 0.09 -15.01
C LYS A 18 22.77 -1.06 -15.31
N GLU A 19 22.06 -1.51 -14.27
CA GLU A 19 21.11 -2.62 -14.33
C GLU A 19 19.71 -2.14 -14.74
N PHE A 20 19.38 -0.89 -14.39
CA PHE A 20 18.07 -0.31 -14.62
C PHE A 20 17.77 -0.17 -16.11
N THR A 21 16.74 -0.91 -16.54
CA THR A 21 16.06 -0.70 -17.81
C THR A 21 14.64 -0.23 -17.49
N PRO A 22 14.13 0.84 -18.11
CA PRO A 22 12.73 1.24 -17.91
C PRO A 22 11.78 0.08 -18.21
N VAL A 23 10.88 -0.23 -17.27
CA VAL A 23 9.85 -1.26 -17.40
C VAL A 23 8.50 -0.63 -17.07
N GLY A 24 7.52 -0.81 -17.97
CA GLY A 24 6.23 -0.13 -17.87
C GLY A 24 6.40 1.39 -17.85
N ASN A 25 5.73 2.06 -16.91
CA ASN A 25 5.84 3.51 -16.72
C ASN A 25 6.98 3.92 -15.78
N VAL A 26 7.72 2.97 -15.18
CA VAL A 26 8.78 3.30 -14.22
C VAL A 26 10.01 3.84 -14.93
N MET A 27 10.38 5.08 -14.63
CA MET A 27 11.58 5.72 -15.15
C MET A 27 12.31 6.55 -14.12
N LEU A 28 13.57 6.90 -14.43
CA LEU A 28 14.32 7.87 -13.64
C LEU A 28 13.71 9.27 -13.84
N MET A 29 13.55 10.02 -12.74
CA MET A 29 13.00 11.38 -12.81
C MET A 29 13.84 12.29 -13.71
N GLN A 30 13.14 13.24 -14.34
CA GLN A 30 13.77 14.34 -15.06
C GLN A 30 14.10 15.50 -14.13
N GLU A 31 14.91 16.45 -14.60
CA GLU A 31 15.51 17.50 -13.75
C GLU A 31 14.48 18.44 -13.11
N GLU A 32 13.47 18.86 -13.87
CA GLU A 32 12.40 19.74 -13.41
C GLU A 32 11.51 19.06 -12.34
N GLU A 33 11.12 17.82 -12.63
CA GLU A 33 10.34 16.98 -11.72
C GLU A 33 11.12 16.70 -10.44
N PHE A 34 12.38 16.27 -10.55
CA PHE A 34 13.26 16.01 -9.41
C PHE A 34 13.37 17.23 -8.48
N THR A 35 13.56 18.43 -9.06
CA THR A 35 13.68 19.67 -8.30
C THR A 35 12.38 19.99 -7.55
N THR A 36 11.24 19.86 -8.22
CA THR A 36 9.92 20.10 -7.64
C THR A 36 9.62 19.12 -6.52
N THR A 37 9.89 17.83 -6.74
CA THR A 37 9.67 16.76 -5.77
C THR A 37 10.60 16.90 -4.56
N GLN A 38 11.86 17.29 -4.75
CA GLN A 38 12.77 17.60 -3.63
C GLN A 38 12.27 18.77 -2.78
N GLN A 39 11.80 19.84 -3.42
CA GLN A 39 11.21 20.98 -2.71
C GLN A 39 9.98 20.55 -1.92
N TRP A 40 9.11 19.74 -2.51
CA TRP A 40 7.93 19.19 -1.83
C TRP A 40 8.30 18.31 -0.62
N LEU A 41 9.25 17.38 -0.79
CA LEU A 41 9.75 16.52 0.29
C LEU A 41 10.36 17.33 1.45
N SER A 42 10.96 18.49 1.16
CA SER A 42 11.56 19.35 2.19
C SER A 42 10.55 19.96 3.17
N ALA A 43 9.25 19.93 2.84
CA ALA A 43 8.19 20.37 3.74
C ALA A 43 7.92 19.38 4.91
N TYR A 44 8.46 18.16 4.83
CA TYR A 44 8.22 17.10 5.81
C TYR A 44 9.44 16.87 6.71
N SER A 45 9.22 16.97 8.02
CA SER A 45 10.27 16.76 9.03
C SER A 45 10.35 15.30 9.46
N LEU A 46 10.91 14.41 8.62
CA LEU A 46 10.88 12.96 8.84
C LEU A 46 11.97 12.40 9.77
N GLY A 47 12.90 13.23 10.26
CA GLY A 47 14.11 12.76 10.94
C GLY A 47 15.13 12.04 10.03
N ALA A 48 14.83 11.94 8.73
CA ALA A 48 15.67 11.37 7.70
C ALA A 48 15.43 12.10 6.36
N GLN A 49 16.40 12.01 5.44
CA GLN A 49 16.30 12.59 4.11
C GLN A 49 15.95 11.54 3.07
N LEU A 50 15.03 11.90 2.16
CA LEU A 50 14.63 11.09 1.01
C LEU A 50 15.17 11.69 -0.28
N LEU A 51 15.74 10.83 -1.13
CA LEU A 51 16.13 11.17 -2.49
C LEU A 51 15.15 10.47 -3.44
N PRO A 52 14.24 11.21 -4.11
CA PRO A 52 13.34 10.66 -5.10
C PRO A 52 14.18 10.31 -6.34
N ILE A 53 14.02 9.08 -6.83
CA ILE A 53 14.82 8.56 -7.95
C ILE A 53 13.92 8.17 -9.11
N PHE A 54 12.86 7.41 -8.82
CA PHE A 54 11.98 6.83 -9.85
C PHE A 54 10.60 7.48 -9.81
N THR A 55 9.97 7.58 -10.98
CA THR A 55 8.62 8.11 -11.20
C THR A 55 7.83 7.20 -12.14
N ASN A 56 6.51 7.30 -12.14
CA ASN A 56 5.64 6.79 -13.21
C ASN A 56 5.28 7.83 -14.30
N ASN A 57 5.92 9.01 -14.31
CA ASN A 57 5.48 10.20 -15.06
C ASN A 57 4.12 10.77 -14.64
N GLU A 58 3.62 10.39 -13.47
CA GLU A 58 2.48 11.02 -12.84
C GLU A 58 2.95 11.74 -11.56
N SER A 59 2.16 11.68 -10.48
CA SER A 59 2.50 12.28 -9.18
C SER A 59 3.17 11.30 -8.20
N ASP A 60 3.36 10.04 -8.59
CA ASP A 60 3.83 8.97 -7.71
C ASP A 60 5.31 8.66 -7.95
N PHE A 61 6.04 8.39 -6.87
CA PHE A 61 7.48 8.24 -6.96
C PHE A 61 8.12 7.40 -5.84
N ALA A 62 9.31 6.87 -6.11
CA ALA A 62 10.05 6.01 -5.22
C ALA A 62 11.27 6.79 -4.78
N ALA A 63 11.44 6.87 -3.47
CA ALA A 63 12.54 7.59 -2.87
C ALA A 63 13.34 6.68 -1.95
N VAL A 64 14.65 6.85 -2.00
CA VAL A 64 15.60 6.14 -1.12
C VAL A 64 15.95 7.03 0.06
N TYR A 65 15.97 6.46 1.25
CA TYR A 65 16.49 7.13 2.43
C TYR A 65 18.01 7.27 2.32
N THR A 66 18.51 8.50 2.40
CA THR A 66 19.95 8.80 2.26
C THR A 66 20.64 9.01 3.59
N THR A 67 19.85 9.30 4.64
CA THR A 67 20.34 9.55 6.00
C THR A 67 19.46 8.87 7.04
N GLY A 68 19.91 8.91 8.30
CA GLY A 68 19.16 8.42 9.44
C GLY A 68 19.06 6.90 9.50
N LEU A 69 18.14 6.47 10.35
CA LEU A 69 17.92 5.07 10.73
C LEU A 69 17.48 4.19 9.55
N LEU A 70 16.84 4.78 8.54
CA LEU A 70 16.27 4.06 7.39
C LEU A 70 17.19 4.08 6.16
N LYS A 71 18.42 4.59 6.26
CA LYS A 71 19.34 4.75 5.13
C LYS A 71 19.41 3.48 4.26
N GLY A 72 19.27 3.65 2.95
CA GLY A 72 19.29 2.60 1.94
C GLY A 72 17.93 1.97 1.63
N LYS A 73 16.92 2.15 2.49
CA LYS A 73 15.57 1.64 2.26
C LYS A 73 14.78 2.51 1.31
N VAL A 74 13.77 1.94 0.68
CA VAL A 74 12.95 2.62 -0.35
C VAL A 74 11.50 2.72 0.10
N ALA A 75 10.96 3.92 0.03
CA ALA A 75 9.53 4.20 0.20
C ALA A 75 8.87 4.39 -1.17
N LEU A 76 7.61 3.96 -1.30
CA LEU A 76 6.75 4.27 -2.43
C LEU A 76 5.80 5.38 -2.00
N LEU A 77 5.95 6.57 -2.59
CA LEU A 77 5.16 7.73 -2.26
C LEU A 77 4.09 7.91 -3.31
N ILE A 78 2.86 7.67 -2.88
CA ILE A 78 1.67 7.79 -3.68
C ILE A 78 0.97 9.07 -3.28
N HIS A 79 0.74 9.98 -4.23
CA HIS A 79 0.32 11.35 -3.96
C HIS A 79 -0.95 11.46 -3.11
N ASP A 80 -1.96 10.65 -3.43
CA ASP A 80 -3.26 10.69 -2.75
C ASP A 80 -3.30 9.85 -1.45
N ALA A 81 -2.23 9.09 -1.17
CA ALA A 81 -2.13 8.19 -0.02
C ALA A 81 -0.70 8.21 0.54
N LEU A 82 -0.26 9.40 0.94
CA LEU A 82 1.12 9.66 1.33
C LEU A 82 1.56 8.79 2.51
N ASP A 83 2.45 7.84 2.23
CA ASP A 83 3.03 6.95 3.23
C ASP A 83 4.56 6.92 3.07
N PHE A 84 5.26 7.44 4.06
CA PHE A 84 6.72 7.44 4.07
C PHE A 84 7.30 6.10 4.53
N THR A 85 6.49 5.16 5.02
CA THR A 85 7.00 3.88 5.53
C THR A 85 7.75 3.13 4.42
N PRO A 86 8.98 2.63 4.68
CA PRO A 86 9.68 1.82 3.70
C PRO A 86 8.85 0.63 3.23
N ALA A 87 8.78 0.45 1.92
CA ALA A 87 8.17 -0.72 1.28
C ALA A 87 9.24 -1.77 0.92
N PHE A 88 10.47 -1.33 0.63
CA PHE A 88 11.58 -2.19 0.26
C PHE A 88 12.83 -1.92 1.09
N THR A 89 13.60 -2.99 1.28
CA THR A 89 14.88 -3.02 1.99
C THR A 89 15.99 -2.31 1.23
N SER A 90 15.89 -2.21 -0.10
CA SER A 90 16.89 -1.63 -1.00
C SER A 90 16.30 -1.26 -2.37
N ILE A 91 17.04 -0.46 -3.14
CA ILE A 91 16.73 -0.18 -4.55
C ILE A 91 16.71 -1.49 -5.36
N GLN A 92 17.64 -2.41 -5.12
CA GLN A 92 17.68 -3.69 -5.84
C GLN A 92 16.44 -4.56 -5.59
N SER A 93 15.91 -4.56 -4.36
CA SER A 93 14.66 -5.29 -4.08
C SER A 93 13.47 -4.67 -4.80
N PHE A 94 13.39 -3.34 -4.80
CA PHE A 94 12.40 -2.60 -5.60
C PHE A 94 12.51 -2.91 -7.09
N LEU A 95 13.72 -2.86 -7.66
CA LEU A 95 13.97 -3.14 -9.08
C LEU A 95 13.53 -4.55 -9.50
N LYS A 96 13.80 -5.56 -8.66
CA LYS A 96 13.33 -6.93 -8.91
C LYS A 96 11.82 -7.06 -8.98
N VAL A 97 11.08 -6.29 -8.18
CA VAL A 97 9.62 -6.32 -8.20
C VAL A 97 9.09 -5.61 -9.46
N ILE A 98 9.67 -4.48 -9.85
CA ILE A 98 9.26 -3.78 -11.09
C ILE A 98 9.56 -4.55 -12.37
N GLU A 99 10.63 -5.35 -12.40
CA GLU A 99 10.91 -6.20 -13.56
C GLU A 99 9.90 -7.33 -13.74
N GLN A 100 9.33 -7.83 -12.65
CA GLN A 100 8.41 -8.98 -12.67
C GLN A 100 6.98 -8.61 -13.05
N TYR A 101 6.62 -7.33 -12.92
CA TYR A 101 5.27 -6.85 -13.11
C TYR A 101 5.31 -5.72 -14.14
N ASN A 102 4.65 -5.90 -15.28
CA ASN A 102 4.48 -4.83 -16.25
C ASN A 102 3.55 -3.76 -15.64
N PHE A 103 4.15 -2.72 -15.05
CA PHE A 103 3.46 -1.76 -14.20
C PHE A 103 2.95 -0.55 -14.99
N ASP A 104 1.63 -0.40 -15.00
CA ASP A 104 0.96 0.83 -15.44
C ASP A 104 0.77 1.82 -14.27
N ASP A 105 0.62 1.32 -13.02
CA ASP A 105 0.30 2.12 -11.82
C ASP A 105 0.85 1.46 -10.54
N TRP A 106 1.40 2.27 -9.64
CA TRP A 106 2.08 1.89 -8.40
C TRP A 106 1.11 1.36 -7.33
N TYR A 107 -0.15 1.81 -7.36
CA TYR A 107 -1.22 1.25 -6.53
C TYR A 107 -1.43 -0.25 -6.75
N ASN A 108 -1.04 -0.77 -7.92
CA ASN A 108 -1.19 -2.17 -8.25
C ASN A 108 -0.12 -3.07 -7.64
N ILE A 109 0.95 -2.52 -7.05
CA ILE A 109 1.95 -3.33 -6.33
C ILE A 109 1.26 -3.97 -5.14
N PRO A 110 1.04 -5.30 -5.15
CA PRO A 110 0.41 -5.94 -4.01
C PRO A 110 1.35 -5.81 -2.82
N LYS A 111 0.84 -5.41 -1.65
CA LYS A 111 1.62 -5.34 -0.41
C LYS A 111 2.31 -6.67 -0.06
N THR A 112 1.87 -7.80 -0.64
CA THR A 112 2.52 -9.10 -0.49
C THR A 112 3.83 -9.23 -1.26
N GLN A 113 4.10 -8.37 -2.26
CA GLN A 113 5.34 -8.32 -3.03
C GLN A 113 6.37 -7.34 -2.45
N CYS A 114 5.94 -6.43 -1.58
CA CYS A 114 6.85 -5.58 -0.83
C CYS A 114 7.66 -6.41 0.19
N ASP A 115 8.82 -5.90 0.59
CA ASP A 115 9.66 -6.54 1.61
C ASP A 115 9.03 -6.42 3.01
N TYR A 116 8.20 -5.38 3.21
CA TYR A 116 7.55 -5.06 4.47
C TYR A 116 6.01 -5.14 4.39
N PRO A 117 5.31 -5.52 5.47
CA PRO A 117 5.86 -6.02 6.74
C PRO A 117 6.59 -7.37 6.55
N ILE A 118 7.63 -7.61 7.33
CA ILE A 118 8.39 -8.86 7.25
C ILE A 118 7.48 -10.05 7.60
N LYS A 119 7.71 -11.21 6.98
CA LYS A 119 6.87 -12.40 7.18
C LYS A 119 7.59 -13.51 7.93
N GLU A 120 8.91 -13.56 7.78
CA GLU A 120 9.78 -14.61 8.30
C GLU A 120 10.80 -14.05 9.30
N GLU A 121 11.19 -14.86 10.28
CA GLU A 121 12.23 -14.50 11.27
C GLU A 121 13.57 -14.14 10.62
N SER A 122 13.91 -14.77 9.50
CA SER A 122 15.16 -14.54 8.78
C SER A 122 15.27 -13.14 8.18
N GLN A 123 14.15 -12.42 8.07
CA GLN A 123 14.11 -11.04 7.57
C GLN A 123 14.26 -10.01 8.70
N ALA A 124 14.38 -10.45 9.96
CA ALA A 124 14.42 -9.56 11.10
C ALA A 124 15.64 -8.63 11.06
N GLU A 125 15.40 -7.35 11.34
CA GLU A 125 16.44 -6.33 11.50
C GLU A 125 16.46 -5.87 12.96
N PRO A 126 17.00 -6.67 13.90
CA PRO A 126 16.80 -6.48 15.33
C PRO A 126 17.37 -5.17 15.86
N TYR A 127 18.48 -4.70 15.29
CA TYR A 127 19.05 -3.39 15.64
C TYR A 127 18.11 -2.25 15.26
N LEU A 128 17.56 -2.30 14.05
CA LEU A 128 16.65 -1.29 13.53
C LEU A 128 15.36 -1.25 14.34
N LEU A 129 14.76 -2.42 14.57
CA LEU A 129 13.56 -2.57 15.39
C LEU A 129 13.78 -2.03 16.82
N LYS A 130 14.93 -2.32 17.42
CA LYS A 130 15.28 -1.84 18.77
C LYS A 130 15.33 -0.31 18.82
N GLU A 131 15.98 0.32 17.86
CA GLU A 131 16.07 1.78 17.83
C GLU A 131 14.72 2.45 17.52
N CYS A 132 13.85 1.84 16.70
CA CYS A 132 12.47 2.32 16.55
C CYS A 132 11.71 2.28 17.89
N TRP A 133 11.74 1.15 18.60
CA TRP A 133 11.07 1.02 19.90
C TRP A 133 11.61 1.99 20.94
N LYS A 134 12.92 2.21 20.98
CA LYS A 134 13.54 3.19 21.85
C LYS A 134 12.98 4.60 21.61
N GLN A 135 12.80 5.02 20.36
CA GLN A 135 12.19 6.32 20.05
C GLN A 135 10.71 6.38 20.45
N ILE A 136 9.96 5.29 20.21
CA ILE A 136 8.55 5.17 20.59
C ILE A 136 8.37 5.27 22.10
N GLU A 137 9.17 4.53 22.86
CA GLU A 137 9.14 4.52 24.34
C GLU A 137 9.58 5.86 24.92
N ALA A 138 10.57 6.52 24.33
CA ALA A 138 10.97 7.86 24.71
C ALA A 138 9.90 8.92 24.35
N ASN A 139 9.03 8.63 23.38
CA ASN A 139 8.01 9.54 22.84
C ASN A 139 8.59 10.91 22.47
N GLN A 140 9.80 10.91 21.88
CA GLN A 140 10.52 12.10 21.44
C GLN A 140 10.64 12.06 19.93
N PHE A 141 9.75 12.79 19.25
CA PHE A 141 9.73 12.94 17.81
C PHE A 141 9.82 14.42 17.45
N SER A 142 10.53 14.74 16.37
CA SER A 142 10.65 16.08 15.81
C SER A 142 9.37 16.54 15.12
N SER A 143 8.51 15.62 14.68
CA SER A 143 7.25 15.91 14.00
C SER A 143 6.22 14.81 14.17
N HIS A 144 5.00 15.08 13.67
CA HIS A 144 3.95 14.09 13.62
C HIS A 144 4.25 12.99 12.59
N GLU A 145 4.80 13.36 11.45
CA GLU A 145 5.13 12.49 10.34
C GLU A 145 6.25 11.52 10.69
N GLU A 146 7.27 11.99 11.43
CA GLU A 146 8.31 11.12 11.98
C GLU A 146 7.73 10.10 12.94
N LYS A 147 6.79 10.51 13.81
CA LYS A 147 6.11 9.57 14.72
C LYS A 147 5.38 8.47 13.95
N ILE A 148 4.61 8.83 12.93
CA ILE A 148 3.90 7.86 12.08
C ILE A 148 4.91 6.92 11.42
N LEU A 149 5.94 7.47 10.78
CA LEU A 149 6.99 6.73 10.09
C LEU A 149 7.66 5.70 11.01
N ILE A 150 8.10 6.12 12.20
CA ILE A 150 8.81 5.24 13.13
C ILE A 150 7.87 4.17 13.70
N CYS A 151 6.61 4.51 14.04
CA CYS A 151 5.65 3.51 14.52
C CYS A 151 5.33 2.47 13.44
N LYS A 152 5.04 2.91 12.22
CA LYS A 152 4.75 2.00 11.10
C LYS A 152 5.95 1.16 10.71
N THR A 153 7.16 1.73 10.79
CA THR A 153 8.40 0.97 10.59
C THR A 153 8.60 -0.09 11.67
N ALA A 154 8.38 0.23 12.95
CA ALA A 154 8.45 -0.76 14.03
C ALA A 154 7.45 -1.91 13.82
N ILE A 155 6.22 -1.59 13.39
CA ILE A 155 5.20 -2.58 13.02
C ILE A 155 5.69 -3.46 11.87
N SER A 156 6.25 -2.86 10.82
CA SER A 156 6.76 -3.55 9.62
C SER A 156 7.96 -4.46 9.89
N LEU A 157 8.77 -4.12 10.89
CA LEU A 157 10.00 -4.86 11.24
C LEU A 157 9.79 -5.92 12.32
N THR A 158 8.61 -5.99 12.94
CA THR A 158 8.39 -6.89 14.07
C THR A 158 8.28 -8.33 13.57
N PRO A 159 9.17 -9.24 14.01
CA PRO A 159 9.15 -10.62 13.55
C PRO A 159 7.97 -11.40 14.14
N PRO A 160 7.58 -12.54 13.52
CA PRO A 160 6.46 -13.38 13.96
C PRO A 160 6.48 -13.73 15.47
N SER A 161 7.65 -14.01 16.03
CA SER A 161 7.89 -14.34 17.43
C SER A 161 7.58 -13.20 18.40
N GLN A 162 7.48 -11.95 17.92
CA GLN A 162 7.32 -10.75 18.73
C GLN A 162 6.01 -9.99 18.46
N LEU A 163 5.08 -10.54 17.69
CA LEU A 163 3.82 -9.88 17.30
C LEU A 163 2.96 -9.39 18.49
N ASN A 164 3.11 -10.01 19.67
CA ASN A 164 2.50 -9.53 20.92
C ASN A 164 2.80 -8.05 21.21
N LYS A 165 4.00 -7.57 20.86
CA LYS A 165 4.40 -6.18 21.11
C LYS A 165 3.55 -5.18 20.32
N LEU A 166 2.97 -5.60 19.20
CA LEU A 166 2.16 -4.73 18.35
C LEU A 166 0.76 -4.46 18.93
N LEU A 167 0.33 -5.21 19.95
CA LEU A 167 -0.99 -5.02 20.55
C LEU A 167 -1.16 -3.61 21.15
N VAL A 168 -0.08 -2.97 21.58
CA VAL A 168 -0.11 -1.58 22.08
C VAL A 168 -0.67 -0.58 21.06
N PHE A 169 -0.47 -0.83 19.75
CA PHE A 169 -1.00 0.03 18.69
C PHE A 169 -2.50 -0.19 18.44
N LEU A 170 -3.10 -1.23 19.04
CA LEU A 170 -4.54 -1.50 19.02
C LEU A 170 -5.24 -1.01 20.29
N GLU A 171 -4.56 -0.20 21.10
CA GLU A 171 -5.05 0.31 22.38
C GLU A 171 -4.93 1.85 22.47
N THR A 172 -5.53 2.44 23.51
CA THR A 172 -5.36 3.85 23.85
C THR A 172 -3.89 4.11 24.23
N PRO A 173 -3.24 5.19 23.73
CA PRO A 173 -3.82 6.33 23.04
C PRO A 173 -3.78 6.28 21.49
N PHE A 174 -3.42 5.15 20.89
CA PHE A 174 -3.37 5.05 19.42
C PHE A 174 -4.77 4.99 18.81
N THR A 175 -5.71 4.29 19.45
CA THR A 175 -7.05 4.09 18.90
C THR A 175 -7.99 5.28 19.05
N ASN A 176 -7.74 6.19 20.00
CA ASN A 176 -8.62 7.33 20.28
C ASN A 176 -8.08 8.69 19.80
N ASN A 177 -6.84 8.75 19.30
CA ASN A 177 -6.29 9.93 18.67
C ASN A 177 -6.44 9.83 17.13
N PRO A 178 -7.22 10.71 16.47
CA PRO A 178 -7.36 10.70 15.01
C PRO A 178 -6.03 10.81 14.26
N GLN A 179 -5.03 11.48 14.84
CA GLN A 179 -3.68 11.61 14.26
C GLN A 179 -2.93 10.26 14.20
N HIS A 180 -3.30 9.29 15.03
CA HIS A 180 -2.68 7.97 15.06
C HIS A 180 -3.46 6.91 14.25
N HIS A 181 -4.46 7.34 13.47
CA HIS A 181 -5.35 6.44 12.74
C HIS A 181 -4.57 5.48 11.84
N GLU A 182 -3.64 6.00 11.05
CA GLU A 182 -2.83 5.20 10.11
C GLU A 182 -1.89 4.21 10.80
N ILE A 183 -1.39 4.54 11.99
CA ILE A 183 -0.58 3.62 12.80
C ILE A 183 -1.43 2.41 13.21
N THR A 184 -2.65 2.67 13.68
CA THR A 184 -3.60 1.62 14.08
C THR A 184 -4.01 0.79 12.88
N GLU A 185 -4.34 1.40 11.74
CA GLU A 185 -4.69 0.68 10.51
C GLU A 185 -3.57 -0.23 10.01
N TRP A 186 -2.32 0.23 10.13
CA TRP A 186 -1.15 -0.57 9.76
C TRP A 186 -0.91 -1.73 10.73
N ALA A 187 -1.12 -1.53 12.03
CA ALA A 187 -1.09 -2.60 13.01
C ALA A 187 -2.19 -3.65 12.75
N ILE A 188 -3.40 -3.21 12.41
CA ILE A 188 -4.50 -4.10 11.99
C ILE A 188 -4.10 -4.91 10.76
N TYR A 189 -3.47 -4.27 9.76
CA TYR A 189 -3.00 -4.95 8.55
C TYR A 189 -1.96 -6.02 8.89
N CYS A 190 -0.90 -5.63 9.60
CA CYS A 190 0.20 -6.51 9.96
C CYS A 190 -0.32 -7.73 10.76
N LEU A 191 -1.08 -7.49 11.82
CA LEU A 191 -1.58 -8.57 12.68
C LEU A 191 -2.66 -9.42 12.01
N GLY A 192 -3.64 -8.80 11.36
CA GLY A 192 -4.83 -9.49 10.87
C GLY A 192 -4.74 -10.02 9.44
N VAL A 193 -3.93 -9.38 8.59
CA VAL A 193 -3.76 -9.74 7.17
C VAL A 193 -2.42 -10.43 6.94
N ALA A 194 -1.31 -9.79 7.30
CA ALA A 194 0.02 -10.35 7.01
C ALA A 194 0.31 -11.61 7.84
N HIS A 195 0.08 -11.57 9.15
CA HIS A 195 0.46 -12.66 10.05
C HIS A 195 -0.69 -13.53 10.55
N GLN A 196 -1.95 -13.11 10.38
CA GLN A 196 -3.11 -13.88 10.85
C GLN A 196 -3.06 -14.14 12.38
N TYR A 197 -2.54 -13.18 13.14
CA TYR A 197 -2.22 -13.28 14.56
C TYR A 197 -3.48 -13.40 15.42
N THR A 198 -3.82 -14.64 15.77
CA THR A 198 -5.09 -14.96 16.44
C THR A 198 -5.35 -14.18 17.73
N PRO A 199 -4.35 -13.92 18.61
CA PRO A 199 -4.58 -13.15 19.83
C PRO A 199 -5.11 -11.72 19.61
N ALA A 200 -4.82 -11.08 18.46
CA ALA A 200 -5.33 -9.75 18.15
C ALA A 200 -6.79 -9.76 17.63
N LYS A 201 -7.36 -10.93 17.33
CA LYS A 201 -8.65 -11.04 16.61
C LYS A 201 -9.81 -10.37 17.33
N GLY A 202 -9.91 -10.55 18.64
CA GLY A 202 -10.95 -9.91 19.44
C GLY A 202 -10.87 -8.38 19.37
N THR A 203 -9.70 -7.82 19.65
CA THR A 203 -9.47 -6.37 19.62
C THR A 203 -9.72 -5.77 18.24
N ILE A 204 -9.20 -6.39 17.17
CA ILE A 204 -9.44 -5.94 15.80
C ILE A 204 -10.93 -6.00 15.45
N THR A 205 -11.66 -7.04 15.86
CA THR A 205 -13.11 -7.17 15.63
C THR A 205 -13.87 -5.99 16.24
N THR A 206 -13.52 -5.61 17.47
CA THR A 206 -14.11 -4.46 18.15
C THR A 206 -13.77 -3.16 17.43
N LEU A 207 -12.50 -2.95 17.06
CA LEU A 207 -12.04 -1.73 16.38
C LEU A 207 -12.76 -1.51 15.04
N ILE A 208 -12.82 -2.51 14.17
CA ILE A 208 -13.45 -2.39 12.83
C ILE A 208 -14.99 -2.28 12.88
N ALA A 209 -15.60 -2.37 14.06
CA ALA A 209 -17.01 -2.07 14.29
C ALA A 209 -17.24 -0.59 14.67
N THR A 210 -16.21 0.12 15.11
CA THR A 210 -16.28 1.55 15.47
C THR A 210 -16.28 2.45 14.24
N LYS A 211 -16.79 3.68 14.36
CA LYS A 211 -16.89 4.64 13.25
C LYS A 211 -15.55 4.89 12.54
N PRO A 212 -14.40 5.10 13.23
CA PRO A 212 -13.13 5.37 12.55
C PRO A 212 -12.66 4.25 11.64
N TYR A 213 -12.87 2.98 12.02
CA TYR A 213 -12.32 1.82 11.28
C TYR A 213 -13.40 1.00 10.55
N LYS A 214 -14.64 1.50 10.49
CA LYS A 214 -15.78 0.79 9.90
C LYS A 214 -15.54 0.40 8.43
N HIS A 215 -14.85 1.28 7.71
CA HIS A 215 -14.55 1.17 6.28
C HIS A 215 -13.11 0.69 6.00
N TYR A 216 -12.49 0.03 6.98
CA TYR A 216 -11.12 -0.47 6.85
C TYR A 216 -10.91 -1.25 5.53
N PRO A 217 -9.98 -0.83 4.66
CA PRO A 217 -9.90 -1.29 3.27
C PRO A 217 -9.61 -2.79 3.15
N TYR A 218 -8.82 -3.34 4.06
CA TYR A 218 -8.42 -4.76 4.03
C TYR A 218 -9.31 -5.68 4.85
N LYS A 219 -10.50 -5.21 5.26
CA LYS A 219 -11.47 -6.01 6.03
C LYS A 219 -11.80 -7.38 5.40
N PRO A 220 -11.94 -7.53 4.07
CA PRO A 220 -12.16 -8.83 3.44
C PRO A 220 -11.01 -9.84 3.58
N GLN A 221 -9.79 -9.40 3.93
CA GLN A 221 -8.59 -10.25 3.97
C GLN A 221 -8.23 -10.66 5.40
N LEU A 222 -8.73 -9.92 6.38
CA LEU A 222 -8.54 -10.19 7.81
C LEU A 222 -8.93 -11.63 8.17
N TYR A 223 -8.01 -12.35 8.82
CA TYR A 223 -8.21 -13.72 9.30
C TYR A 223 -8.71 -14.69 8.22
N LYS A 224 -8.07 -14.68 7.05
CA LYS A 224 -8.43 -15.48 5.85
C LYS A 224 -9.90 -15.27 5.45
N GLY A 225 -10.35 -14.02 5.50
CA GLY A 225 -11.70 -13.63 5.12
C GLY A 225 -12.77 -13.89 6.17
N ALA A 226 -12.43 -13.97 7.45
CA ALA A 226 -13.39 -14.17 8.54
C ALA A 226 -14.48 -13.08 8.61
N PHE A 227 -14.24 -11.90 8.02
CA PHE A 227 -15.19 -10.78 7.98
C PHE A 227 -15.81 -10.53 6.61
N THR A 228 -15.56 -11.40 5.63
CA THR A 228 -16.34 -11.38 4.39
C THR A 228 -17.75 -11.83 4.70
N LYS A 229 -18.75 -11.05 4.26
CA LYS A 229 -20.12 -11.57 4.23
C LYS A 229 -20.07 -12.80 3.35
N LYS A 230 -20.37 -13.98 3.90
CA LYS A 230 -20.60 -15.17 3.07
C LYS A 230 -21.67 -14.76 2.05
N SER A 231 -21.33 -14.73 0.77
CA SER A 231 -22.34 -14.64 -0.27
C SER A 231 -23.30 -15.80 0.00
N ASN A 232 -24.55 -15.50 0.32
CA ASN A 232 -25.56 -16.54 0.37
C ASN A 232 -25.68 -17.00 -1.08
N ILE A 233 -25.04 -18.12 -1.40
CA ILE A 233 -25.10 -18.74 -2.74
C ILE A 233 -26.56 -18.85 -3.18
N PHE A 234 -27.47 -19.07 -2.24
CA PHE A 234 -28.91 -19.05 -2.45
C PHE A 234 -29.46 -17.69 -2.93
N VAL A 235 -29.02 -16.56 -2.34
CA VAL A 235 -29.47 -15.22 -2.73
C VAL A 235 -28.90 -14.82 -4.09
N ASP A 236 -27.63 -15.14 -4.36
CA ASP A 236 -27.02 -14.89 -5.69
C ASP A 236 -27.66 -15.77 -6.76
N LEU A 237 -28.02 -17.02 -6.44
CA LEU A 237 -28.73 -17.92 -7.33
C LEU A 237 -30.16 -17.41 -7.60
N ILE A 238 -30.88 -16.97 -6.57
CA ILE A 238 -32.23 -16.39 -6.70
C ILE A 238 -32.18 -15.13 -7.57
N LEU A 239 -31.21 -14.23 -7.34
CA LEU A 239 -31.02 -13.04 -8.17
C LEU A 239 -30.74 -13.41 -9.63
N LYS A 240 -29.82 -14.35 -9.89
CA LYS A 240 -29.54 -14.81 -11.26
C LYS A 240 -30.77 -15.45 -11.94
N ILE A 241 -31.54 -16.25 -11.19
CA ILE A 241 -32.80 -16.85 -11.68
C ILE A 241 -33.85 -15.79 -11.97
N LEU A 242 -33.92 -14.70 -11.19
CA LEU A 242 -34.88 -13.62 -11.41
C LEU A 242 -34.50 -12.71 -12.58
N TYR A 243 -33.21 -12.43 -12.77
CA TYR A 243 -32.73 -11.49 -13.79
C TYR A 243 -32.54 -12.12 -15.18
N LEU A 244 -32.21 -13.41 -15.27
CA LEU A 244 -32.04 -14.11 -16.56
C LEU A 244 -33.31 -14.09 -17.45
N PRO A 245 -34.54 -14.33 -16.94
CA PRO A 245 -35.75 -14.24 -17.74
C PRO A 245 -36.02 -12.82 -18.23
N ILE A 246 -35.74 -11.81 -17.40
CA ILE A 246 -35.94 -10.39 -17.76
C ILE A 246 -35.04 -10.01 -18.94
N LEU A 247 -33.78 -10.47 -18.92
CA LEU A 247 -32.80 -10.25 -19.97
C LEU A 247 -33.15 -11.01 -21.27
N LEU A 248 -33.71 -12.21 -21.15
CA LEU A 248 -34.21 -12.98 -22.29
C LEU A 248 -35.45 -12.33 -22.93
N ILE A 249 -36.39 -11.84 -22.12
CA ILE A 249 -37.59 -11.15 -22.61
C ILE A 249 -37.22 -9.86 -23.34
N SER A 250 -36.26 -9.09 -22.81
CA SER A 250 -35.81 -7.86 -23.48
C SER A 250 -35.11 -8.16 -24.81
N LEU A 251 -34.30 -9.21 -24.89
CA LEU A 251 -33.68 -9.66 -26.14
C LEU A 251 -34.72 -10.08 -27.18
N ILE A 252 -35.74 -10.86 -26.77
CA ILE A 252 -36.84 -11.28 -27.63
C ILE A 252 -37.61 -10.06 -28.15
N ALA A 253 -37.90 -9.07 -27.30
CA ALA A 253 -38.58 -7.85 -27.70
C ALA A 253 -37.79 -7.05 -28.75
N VAL A 254 -36.45 -6.98 -28.61
CA VAL A 254 -35.58 -6.34 -29.61
C VAL A 254 -35.61 -7.08 -30.94
N VAL A 255 -35.50 -8.41 -30.93
CA VAL A 255 -35.56 -9.23 -32.15
C VAL A 255 -36.92 -9.08 -32.85
N ILE A 256 -38.01 -9.11 -32.10
CA ILE A 256 -39.37 -8.88 -32.64
C ILE A 256 -39.46 -7.49 -33.26
N GLY A 257 -38.95 -6.44 -32.59
CA GLY A 257 -38.92 -5.08 -33.12
C GLY A 257 -38.16 -4.96 -34.44
N ILE A 258 -37.01 -5.63 -34.56
CA ILE A 258 -36.20 -5.66 -35.79
C ILE A 258 -36.96 -6.36 -36.93
N VAL A 259 -37.61 -7.48 -36.64
CA VAL A 259 -38.41 -8.23 -37.64
C VAL A 259 -39.61 -7.40 -38.10
N PHE A 260 -40.35 -6.79 -37.18
CA PHE A 260 -41.49 -5.92 -37.52
C PHE A 260 -41.05 -4.70 -38.34
N SER A 261 -39.93 -4.06 -38.00
CA SER A 261 -39.37 -2.94 -38.77
C SER A 261 -39.06 -3.34 -40.22
N ARG A 262 -38.44 -4.52 -40.42
CA ARG A 262 -38.16 -5.06 -41.76
C ARG A 262 -39.43 -5.40 -42.54
N ILE A 263 -40.41 -6.04 -41.92
CA ILE A 263 -41.70 -6.36 -42.56
C ILE A 263 -42.42 -5.07 -42.96
N PHE A 264 -42.50 -4.08 -42.07
CA PHE A 264 -43.17 -2.80 -42.36
C PHE A 264 -42.49 -2.03 -43.50
N SER A 265 -41.16 -2.15 -43.64
CA SER A 265 -40.42 -1.56 -44.76
C SER A 265 -40.76 -2.17 -46.12
N LEU A 266 -41.21 -3.44 -46.16
CA LEU A 266 -41.62 -4.13 -47.39
C LEU A 266 -43.03 -3.71 -47.86
N PHE A 267 -43.91 -3.30 -46.94
CA PHE A 267 -45.27 -2.83 -47.25
C PHE A 267 -45.34 -1.32 -47.55
N LYS A 268 -44.22 -0.59 -47.45
CA LYS A 268 -44.11 0.85 -47.76
C LYS A 268 -43.71 1.16 -49.21
N LYS A 269 -43.85 0.19 -50.12
CA LYS A 269 -43.68 0.38 -51.58
C LYS A 269 -45.01 0.56 -52.27
#